data_AF-A0A535V5H5-F1
#
_entry.id   AF-A0A535V5H5-F1
#
_cell.length_a   1.000
_cell.length_b   1.000
_cell.length_c   1.000
_cell.angle_alpha   90.00
_cell.angle_beta   90.00
_cell.angle_gamma   90.00
#
_symmetry.space_group_name_H-M   'P 1'
#
loop_
_entity.id
_entity.type
_entity.pdbx_description
1 polymer ?
#
loop_
_entity_poly.entity_id
_entity_poly.type
_entity_poly.pdbx_seq_one_letter_code
_entity_poly.pdbx_strand_id
1 'polypeptide(L)'
;MAQTKADYMQDLRAGTLPQVSYLVPSFLSQEDEHPPASVALGMRLQQELITALRQSAAWSTAAYVLTYDEGGGFFDHVPPPQLDAFGLGIRVPAWVVSPFARRGHLEPTAYDHTSVLKFIEAVFHLPTLASKNPAFDTSTPAGPDYEAAKASTGPPAPPRDGRPEIGNLMECFSF
;
A
#
# COMPACT_ATOMS: atom_id res chain seq x y z
N MET A 1 7.92 4.71 -10.87
CA MET A 1 7.97 3.60 -11.85
C MET A 1 7.93 2.30 -11.07
N ALA A 2 7.22 1.27 -11.56
CA ALA A 2 7.35 -0.07 -10.97
C ALA A 2 8.76 -0.58 -11.25
N GLN A 3 9.48 -1.02 -10.22
CA GLN A 3 10.83 -1.55 -10.35
C GLN A 3 10.80 -3.07 -10.27
N THR A 4 11.60 -3.73 -11.11
CA THR A 4 11.88 -5.14 -10.85
C THR A 4 12.77 -5.27 -9.61
N LYS A 5 12.79 -6.45 -8.99
CA LYS A 5 13.76 -6.78 -7.94
C LYS A 5 15.20 -6.46 -8.38
N ALA A 6 15.55 -6.75 -9.62
CA ALA A 6 16.89 -6.52 -10.14
C ALA A 6 17.25 -5.03 -10.18
N ASP A 7 16.32 -4.19 -10.67
CA ASP A 7 16.50 -2.74 -10.73
C ASP A 7 16.69 -2.16 -9.32
N TYR A 8 15.83 -2.54 -8.37
CA TYR A 8 15.94 -2.11 -6.98
C TYR A 8 17.30 -2.47 -6.37
N MET A 9 17.76 -3.72 -6.56
CA MET A 9 19.05 -4.16 -6.03
C MET A 9 20.23 -3.47 -6.73
N GLN A 10 20.09 -3.09 -7.99
CA GLN A 10 21.09 -2.28 -8.69
C GLN A 10 21.12 -0.84 -8.16
N ASP A 11 19.96 -0.23 -7.99
CA ASP A 11 19.82 1.14 -7.50
C ASP A 11 20.36 1.31 -6.07
N LEU A 12 20.11 0.34 -5.18
CA LEU A 12 20.69 0.33 -3.84
C LEU A 12 22.23 0.29 -3.87
N ARG A 13 22.81 -0.48 -4.80
CA ARG A 13 24.28 -0.59 -4.95
C ARG A 13 24.90 0.64 -5.58
N ALA A 14 24.22 1.23 -6.56
CA ALA A 14 24.67 2.43 -7.25
C ALA A 14 24.41 3.72 -6.47
N GLY A 15 23.60 3.67 -5.40
CA GLY A 15 23.17 4.87 -4.66
C GLY A 15 22.20 5.73 -5.47
N THR A 16 21.46 5.13 -6.39
CA THR A 16 20.57 5.81 -7.36
C THR A 16 19.10 5.50 -7.11
N LEU A 17 18.75 4.99 -5.93
CA LEU A 17 17.37 4.67 -5.57
C LEU A 17 16.45 5.89 -5.81
N PRO A 18 15.36 5.75 -6.58
CA PRO A 18 14.41 6.82 -6.78
C PRO A 18 13.79 7.31 -5.47
N GLN A 19 13.25 8.52 -5.51
CA GLN A 19 12.52 9.12 -4.39
C GLN A 19 11.29 8.28 -3.96
N VAL A 20 10.66 7.60 -4.92
CA VAL A 20 9.56 6.66 -4.68
C VAL A 20 9.72 5.44 -5.58
N SER A 21 9.86 4.25 -4.97
CA SER A 21 9.91 2.96 -5.64
C SER A 21 8.75 2.08 -5.19
N TYR A 22 8.02 1.52 -6.15
CA TYR A 22 7.02 0.48 -5.89
C TYR A 22 7.60 -0.87 -6.29
N LEU A 23 7.65 -1.80 -5.33
CA LEU A 23 8.09 -3.17 -5.52
C LEU A 23 6.85 -4.07 -5.49
N VAL A 24 6.56 -4.70 -6.62
CA VAL A 24 5.45 -5.64 -6.75
C VAL A 24 6.06 -7.01 -7.03
N PRO A 25 5.95 -7.97 -6.11
CA PRO A 25 6.43 -9.33 -6.35
C PRO A 25 5.71 -9.97 -7.53
N SER A 26 6.35 -10.96 -8.15
CA SER A 26 5.80 -11.60 -9.34
C SER A 26 4.89 -12.77 -8.98
N PHE A 27 3.66 -12.73 -9.49
CA PHE A 27 2.72 -13.86 -9.44
C PHE A 27 3.30 -15.12 -10.11
N LEU A 28 4.02 -14.96 -11.24
CA LEU A 28 4.59 -16.09 -11.99
C LEU A 28 5.69 -16.81 -11.21
N SER A 29 6.39 -16.11 -10.31
CA SER A 29 7.39 -16.68 -9.40
C SER A 29 6.79 -17.11 -8.07
N GLN A 30 5.49 -16.90 -7.85
CA GLN A 30 4.77 -17.23 -6.62
C GLN A 30 5.33 -16.52 -5.38
N GLU A 31 5.92 -15.34 -5.57
CA GLU A 31 6.55 -14.54 -4.51
C GLU A 31 5.63 -13.45 -3.95
N ASP A 32 4.43 -13.29 -4.52
CA ASP A 32 3.41 -12.31 -4.10
C ASP A 32 2.51 -12.80 -2.96
N GLU A 33 2.75 -14.00 -2.47
CA GLU A 33 1.97 -14.66 -1.40
C GLU A 33 0.51 -14.96 -1.78
N HIS A 34 0.13 -14.79 -3.05
CA HIS A 34 -1.22 -15.07 -3.51
C HIS A 34 -1.52 -16.58 -3.39
N PRO A 35 -2.65 -16.99 -2.77
CA PRO A 35 -3.03 -18.41 -2.73
C PRO A 35 -3.09 -19.04 -4.13
N PRO A 36 -2.63 -20.29 -4.31
CA PRO A 36 -2.20 -21.26 -3.29
C PRO A 36 -0.68 -21.23 -3.01
N ALA A 37 0.03 -20.16 -3.37
CA ALA A 37 1.47 -20.05 -3.15
C ALA A 37 1.84 -20.17 -1.66
N SER A 38 3.04 -20.65 -1.38
CA SER A 38 3.56 -20.68 -0.02
C SER A 38 3.96 -19.27 0.41
N VAL A 39 3.35 -18.77 1.49
CA VAL A 39 3.71 -17.50 2.14
C VAL A 39 5.21 -17.43 2.48
N ALA A 40 5.86 -18.57 2.73
CA ALA A 40 7.29 -18.62 3.02
C ALA A 40 8.19 -18.13 1.87
N LEU A 41 7.71 -18.16 0.61
CA LEU A 41 8.43 -17.61 -0.54
C LEU A 41 8.41 -16.07 -0.52
N GLY A 42 7.22 -15.48 -0.36
CA GLY A 42 7.09 -14.03 -0.25
C GLY A 42 7.78 -13.47 0.99
N MET A 43 7.66 -14.12 2.14
CA MET A 43 8.36 -13.70 3.37
C MET A 43 9.89 -13.68 3.18
N ARG A 44 10.43 -14.64 2.42
CA ARG A 44 11.86 -14.68 2.09
C ARG A 44 12.25 -13.50 1.20
N LEU A 45 11.44 -13.19 0.19
CA LEU A 45 11.67 -12.04 -0.68
C LEU A 45 11.58 -10.73 0.11
N GLN A 46 10.56 -10.56 0.96
CA GLN A 46 10.41 -9.40 1.83
C GLN A 46 11.64 -9.22 2.74
N GLN A 47 12.10 -10.31 3.37
CA GLN A 47 13.30 -10.28 4.21
C GLN A 47 14.53 -9.85 3.40
N GLU A 48 14.72 -10.38 2.19
CA GLU A 48 15.82 -10.02 1.31
C GLU A 48 15.81 -8.52 0.95
N LEU A 49 14.68 -8.00 0.49
CA LEU A 49 14.53 -6.61 0.04
C LEU A 49 14.70 -5.60 1.18
N ILE A 50 14.10 -5.89 2.34
CA ILE A 50 14.23 -5.06 3.55
C ILE A 50 15.66 -5.09 4.08
N THR A 51 16.30 -6.26 4.08
CA THR A 51 17.71 -6.40 4.50
C THR A 51 18.64 -5.62 3.58
N ALA A 52 18.43 -5.71 2.27
CA ALA A 52 19.20 -4.97 1.28
C ALA A 52 19.07 -3.45 1.49
N LEU A 53 17.85 -2.94 1.73
CA LEU A 53 17.66 -1.51 2.05
C LEU A 53 18.47 -1.11 3.28
N ARG A 54 18.32 -1.87 4.37
CA ARG A 54 18.96 -1.61 5.66
C ARG A 54 20.50 -1.60 5.60
N GLN A 55 21.07 -2.36 4.67
CA GLN A 55 22.51 -2.43 4.45
C GLN A 55 23.02 -1.40 3.45
N SER A 56 22.14 -0.75 2.70
CA SER A 56 22.49 0.24 1.69
C SER A 56 22.81 1.62 2.31
N ALA A 57 23.46 2.47 1.52
CA ALA A 57 23.69 3.87 1.88
C ALA A 57 22.38 4.68 1.99
N ALA A 58 21.28 4.22 1.38
CA ALA A 58 19.99 4.90 1.43
C ALA A 58 19.26 4.72 2.77
N TRP A 59 19.65 3.74 3.60
CA TRP A 59 18.94 3.39 4.84
C TRP A 59 18.68 4.60 5.74
N SER A 60 19.69 5.46 5.92
CA SER A 60 19.61 6.61 6.83
C SER A 60 18.57 7.66 6.43
N THR A 61 18.04 7.59 5.20
CA THR A 61 17.06 8.54 4.66
C THR A 61 15.82 7.84 4.08
N ALA A 62 15.65 6.54 4.31
CA ALA A 62 14.59 5.75 3.66
C ALA A 62 13.47 5.34 4.61
N ALA A 63 12.30 5.08 4.04
CA ALA A 63 11.22 4.36 4.68
C ALA A 63 10.71 3.27 3.73
N TYR A 64 10.48 2.08 4.26
CA TYR A 64 9.89 0.95 3.53
C TYR A 64 8.51 0.67 4.11
N VAL A 65 7.47 0.79 3.28
CA VAL A 65 6.10 0.43 3.64
C VAL A 65 5.80 -0.92 3.01
N LEU A 66 5.60 -1.95 3.84
CA LEU A 66 5.14 -3.27 3.42
C LEU A 66 3.64 -3.36 3.69
N THR A 67 2.86 -3.70 2.67
CA THR A 67 1.41 -3.88 2.76
C THR A 67 0.97 -4.93 1.73
N TYR A 68 -0.26 -5.39 1.85
CA TYR A 68 -0.93 -6.23 0.86
C TYR A 68 -1.95 -5.41 0.08
N ASP A 69 -2.35 -5.88 -1.10
CA ASP A 69 -3.42 -5.31 -1.91
C ASP A 69 -4.81 -5.85 -1.49
N GLU A 70 -4.86 -7.10 -1.02
CA GLU A 70 -6.07 -7.75 -0.51
C GLU A 70 -5.77 -8.77 0.61
N GLY A 71 -6.79 -9.46 1.13
CA GLY A 71 -6.70 -10.30 2.34
C GLY A 71 -6.62 -11.82 2.09
N GLY A 72 -6.44 -12.28 0.86
CA GLY A 72 -6.31 -13.68 0.44
C GLY A 72 -7.56 -14.53 0.56
N GLY A 73 -8.72 -13.91 0.86
CA GLY A 73 -9.95 -14.63 1.23
C GLY A 73 -9.91 -15.26 2.63
N PHE A 74 -8.91 -14.95 3.45
CA PHE A 74 -8.85 -15.39 4.84
C PHE A 74 -9.81 -14.59 5.72
N PHE A 75 -10.28 -15.21 6.80
CA PHE A 75 -11.20 -14.57 7.75
C PHE A 75 -10.49 -13.50 8.58
N ASP A 76 -11.07 -12.29 8.63
CA ASP A 76 -10.76 -11.27 9.62
C ASP A 76 -12.01 -10.98 10.47
N HIS A 77 -11.82 -10.83 11.77
CA HIS A 77 -12.93 -10.68 12.72
C HIS A 77 -13.49 -9.26 12.80
N VAL A 78 -12.77 -8.26 12.28
CA VAL A 78 -13.21 -6.86 12.34
C VAL A 78 -14.09 -6.57 11.12
N PRO A 79 -15.37 -6.22 11.34
CA PRO A 79 -16.22 -5.80 10.25
C PRO A 79 -15.61 -4.57 9.53
N PRO A 80 -15.55 -4.57 8.19
CA PRO A 80 -15.00 -3.44 7.45
C PRO A 80 -15.70 -2.11 7.80
N PRO A 81 -14.95 -1.06 8.20
CA PRO A 81 -15.53 0.23 8.54
C PRO A 81 -16.35 0.83 7.39
N GLN A 82 -17.55 1.29 7.69
CA GLN A 82 -18.44 1.94 6.72
C GLN A 82 -18.19 3.45 6.71
N LEU A 83 -17.20 3.89 5.94
CA LEU A 83 -16.85 5.31 5.81
C LEU A 83 -17.61 6.02 4.68
N ASP A 84 -18.12 5.25 3.72
CA ASP A 84 -18.84 5.74 2.56
C ASP A 84 -19.81 4.68 2.01
N ALA A 85 -20.35 4.89 0.81
CA ALA A 85 -21.33 3.98 0.20
C ALA A 85 -20.79 2.55 -0.05
N PHE A 86 -19.47 2.38 -0.12
CA PHE A 86 -18.79 1.09 -0.28
C PHE A 86 -18.16 0.60 1.02
N GLY A 87 -17.74 1.54 1.88
CA GLY A 87 -16.92 1.26 3.04
C GLY A 87 -15.47 0.93 2.67
N LEU A 88 -14.67 0.64 3.70
CA LEU A 88 -13.36 0.04 3.51
C LEU A 88 -13.50 -1.46 3.19
N GLY A 89 -12.39 -2.06 2.74
CA GLY A 89 -12.28 -3.51 2.60
C GLY A 89 -11.95 -4.21 3.92
N ILE A 90 -11.76 -5.53 3.84
CA ILE A 90 -11.15 -6.32 4.91
C ILE A 90 -9.77 -5.76 5.26
N ARG A 91 -9.36 -5.89 6.53
CA ARG A 91 -8.06 -5.41 6.98
C ARG A 91 -6.95 -6.22 6.33
N VAL A 92 -5.88 -5.53 5.96
CA VAL A 92 -4.62 -6.14 5.52
C VAL A 92 -3.48 -5.75 6.47
N PRO A 93 -2.46 -6.60 6.65
CA PRO A 93 -1.27 -6.21 7.40
C PRO A 93 -0.54 -5.04 6.74
N ALA A 94 0.03 -4.16 7.56
CA ALA A 94 0.93 -3.11 7.11
C ALA A 94 2.08 -2.92 8.11
N TRP A 95 3.29 -2.71 7.59
CA TRP A 95 4.47 -2.40 8.38
C TRP A 95 5.21 -1.21 7.80
N VAL A 96 5.70 -0.33 8.68
CA VAL A 96 6.62 0.75 8.34
C VAL A 96 7.99 0.42 8.92
N VAL A 97 8.99 0.29 8.05
CA VAL A 97 10.37 -0.05 8.41
C VAL A 97 11.29 1.11 8.00
N SER A 98 11.85 1.80 8.98
CA SER A 98 12.69 2.99 8.76
C SER A 98 13.57 3.27 9.99
N PRO A 99 14.73 3.94 9.86
CA PRO A 99 15.41 4.51 11.01
C PRO A 99 14.58 5.56 11.76
N PHE A 100 13.61 6.20 11.10
CA PHE A 100 12.71 7.21 11.68
C PHE A 100 11.42 6.61 12.26
N ALA A 101 11.16 5.32 12.04
CA ALA A 101 9.94 4.69 12.51
C ALA A 101 9.96 4.55 14.04
N ARG A 102 8.80 4.77 14.68
CA ARG A 102 8.62 4.50 16.11
C ARG A 102 8.84 3.00 16.36
N ARG A 103 9.82 2.67 17.20
CA ARG A 103 10.23 1.28 17.43
C ARG A 103 9.26 0.56 18.36
N GLY A 104 8.86 -0.65 17.99
CA GLY A 104 7.96 -1.48 18.80
C GLY A 104 6.57 -0.86 18.99
N HIS A 105 6.17 0.02 18.08
CA HIS A 105 4.93 0.78 18.15
C HIS A 105 3.85 0.12 17.30
N LEU A 106 2.65 -0.01 17.88
CA LEU A 106 1.43 -0.32 17.15
C LEU A 106 0.68 0.99 16.96
N GLU A 107 0.54 1.42 15.71
CA GLU A 107 -0.17 2.65 15.39
C GLU A 107 -1.69 2.38 15.25
N PRO A 108 -2.54 2.94 16.14
CA PRO A 108 -3.97 2.62 16.18
C PRO A 108 -4.82 3.41 15.18
N THR A 109 -4.25 4.39 14.49
CA THR A 109 -4.96 5.19 13.48
C THR A 109 -5.51 4.30 12.36
N ALA A 110 -6.69 4.63 11.83
CA ALA A 110 -7.24 3.91 10.69
C ALA A 110 -6.52 4.33 9.40
N TYR A 111 -6.15 3.35 8.59
CA TYR A 111 -5.50 3.54 7.30
C TYR A 111 -6.22 2.72 6.22
N ASP A 112 -6.05 3.16 4.98
CA ASP A 112 -6.40 2.43 3.78
C ASP A 112 -5.24 2.52 2.76
N HIS A 113 -5.38 1.90 1.58
CA HIS A 113 -4.32 1.94 0.57
C HIS A 113 -3.96 3.36 0.10
N THR A 114 -4.89 4.33 0.21
CA THR A 114 -4.61 5.73 -0.14
C THR A 114 -3.70 6.42 0.86
N SER A 115 -3.53 5.85 2.07
CA SER A 115 -2.64 6.39 3.10
C SER A 115 -1.18 6.42 2.67
N VAL A 116 -0.75 5.50 1.79
CA VAL A 116 0.59 5.52 1.17
C VAL A 116 0.75 6.73 0.25
N LEU A 117 -0.29 7.09 -0.51
CA LEU A 117 -0.27 8.28 -1.36
C LEU A 117 -0.25 9.55 -0.50
N LYS A 118 -1.08 9.62 0.55
CA LYS A 118 -1.06 10.73 1.51
C LYS A 118 0.31 10.90 2.19
N PHE A 119 1.00 9.80 2.48
CA PHE A 119 2.37 9.84 3.00
C PHE A 119 3.35 10.48 2.00
N ILE A 120 3.31 10.03 0.74
CA ILE A 120 4.12 10.60 -0.35
C ILE A 120 3.81 12.09 -0.53
N GLU A 121 2.52 12.47 -0.50
CA GLU A 121 2.09 13.87 -0.55
C GLU A 121 2.69 14.70 0.58
N ALA A 122 2.63 14.18 1.82
CA ALA A 122 3.18 14.86 2.99
C ALA A 122 4.70 15.02 2.92
N VAL A 123 5.43 13.96 2.52
CA VAL A 123 6.90 13.96 2.42
C VAL A 123 7.40 14.88 1.31
N PHE A 124 6.74 14.90 0.15
CA PHE A 124 7.19 15.65 -1.03
C PHE A 124 6.43 16.97 -1.25
N HIS A 125 5.55 17.35 -0.32
CA HIS A 125 4.71 18.55 -0.41
C HIS A 125 3.91 18.62 -1.72
N LEU A 126 3.30 17.50 -2.11
CA LEU A 126 2.51 17.39 -3.34
C LEU A 126 1.03 17.72 -3.09
N PRO A 127 0.29 18.17 -4.12
CA PRO A 127 -1.17 18.17 -4.07
C PRO A 127 -1.72 16.73 -4.03
N THR A 128 -3.00 16.59 -3.65
CA THR A 128 -3.70 15.29 -3.57
C THR A 128 -3.50 14.44 -4.83
N LEU A 129 -2.91 13.26 -4.61
CA LEU A 129 -2.80 12.14 -5.53
C LEU A 129 -3.90 11.12 -5.26
N ALA A 130 -4.31 10.99 -3.99
CA ALA A 130 -5.30 10.02 -3.51
C ALA A 130 -6.70 10.17 -4.16
N SER A 131 -7.09 11.37 -4.61
CA SER A 131 -8.41 11.59 -5.24
C SER A 131 -8.38 12.10 -6.67
N LYS A 132 -7.35 11.73 -7.43
CA LYS A 132 -7.59 11.53 -8.86
C LYS A 132 -8.31 10.18 -8.97
N ASN A 133 -9.63 10.10 -8.99
CA ASN A 133 -10.37 10.43 -10.21
C ASN A 133 -11.91 10.26 -10.04
N PRO A 134 -12.72 11.33 -9.91
CA PRO A 134 -14.17 11.24 -10.11
C PRO A 134 -14.57 10.91 -11.55
N ALA A 135 -13.63 10.80 -12.49
CA ALA A 135 -13.88 10.28 -13.84
C ALA A 135 -13.58 8.78 -14.00
N PHE A 136 -13.09 8.07 -12.95
CA PHE A 136 -12.98 6.60 -12.99
C PHE A 136 -14.39 6.00 -12.83
N ASP A 137 -15.16 6.57 -11.91
CA ASP A 137 -16.45 7.22 -12.19
C ASP A 137 -17.42 6.48 -13.09
N THR A 138 -17.45 6.98 -14.30
CA THR A 138 -18.45 6.67 -15.31
C THR A 138 -18.06 5.47 -16.16
N SER A 139 -16.97 4.77 -15.81
CA SER A 139 -16.43 3.67 -16.62
C SER A 139 -16.09 2.41 -15.85
N THR A 140 -16.19 2.41 -14.50
CA THR A 140 -16.01 1.19 -13.70
C THR A 140 -17.05 0.17 -14.14
N PRO A 141 -16.65 -0.93 -14.83
CA PRO A 141 -17.60 -1.88 -15.37
C PRO A 141 -18.31 -2.57 -14.21
N ALA A 142 -19.64 -2.56 -14.22
CA ALA A 142 -20.43 -3.48 -13.41
C ALA A 142 -20.24 -4.89 -14.02
N GLY A 143 -19.17 -5.57 -13.60
CA GLY A 143 -19.01 -7.00 -13.85
C GLY A 143 -20.11 -7.81 -13.14
N PRO A 144 -20.19 -9.12 -13.38
CA PRO A 144 -21.26 -9.99 -12.88
C PRO A 144 -21.42 -9.99 -11.34
N ASP A 145 -20.45 -9.48 -10.60
CA ASP A 145 -20.48 -9.37 -9.12
C ASP A 145 -21.09 -8.05 -8.60
N TYR A 146 -21.46 -7.11 -9.48
CA TYR A 146 -22.07 -5.80 -9.13
C TYR A 146 -23.55 -5.66 -9.56
N GLU A 147 -24.26 -6.79 -9.69
CA GLU A 147 -25.71 -6.87 -10.00
C GLU A 147 -26.63 -6.09 -9.04
N ALA A 148 -26.11 -5.61 -7.90
CA ALA A 148 -26.89 -4.81 -6.96
C ALA A 148 -27.32 -3.43 -7.51
N ALA A 149 -26.63 -2.88 -8.51
CA ALA A 149 -26.83 -1.48 -8.91
C ALA A 149 -27.96 -1.23 -9.92
N LYS A 150 -28.46 -2.26 -10.65
CA LYS A 150 -29.41 -2.08 -11.77
C LYS A 150 -29.03 -0.92 -12.72
N ALA A 151 -27.73 -0.67 -12.91
CA ALA A 151 -27.19 0.45 -13.67
C ALA A 151 -26.00 -0.03 -14.51
N SER A 152 -25.71 0.67 -15.61
CA SER A 152 -24.56 0.37 -16.49
C SER A 152 -23.20 0.70 -15.85
N THR A 153 -23.19 1.46 -14.76
CA THR A 153 -22.02 1.91 -14.01
C THR A 153 -22.34 1.92 -12.52
N GLY A 154 -21.35 1.61 -11.68
CA GLY A 154 -21.46 1.75 -10.22
C GLY A 154 -21.59 3.23 -9.79
N PRO A 155 -22.05 3.49 -8.54
CA PRO A 155 -22.04 4.84 -8.00
C PRO A 155 -20.61 5.34 -7.81
N PRO A 156 -20.40 6.67 -7.75
CA PRO A 156 -19.05 7.19 -7.68
C PRO A 156 -18.27 6.71 -6.46
N ALA A 157 -17.02 6.27 -6.62
CA ALA A 157 -16.11 6.10 -5.50
C ALA A 157 -15.91 7.46 -4.83
N PRO A 158 -16.39 7.67 -3.59
CA PRO A 158 -16.34 8.98 -2.98
C PRO A 158 -14.90 9.33 -2.60
N PRO A 159 -14.50 10.61 -2.71
CA PRO A 159 -13.15 11.03 -2.37
C PRO A 159 -12.83 10.70 -0.92
N ARG A 160 -11.62 10.15 -0.69
CA ARG A 160 -11.10 9.82 0.64
C ARG A 160 -9.91 10.69 1.04
N ASP A 161 -9.45 11.55 0.14
CA ASP A 161 -8.56 12.66 0.47
C ASP A 161 -9.32 13.69 1.32
N GLY A 162 -8.74 14.10 2.45
CA GLY A 162 -9.40 15.03 3.37
C GLY A 162 -10.37 14.40 4.37
N ARG A 163 -10.53 13.06 4.39
CA ARG A 163 -11.15 12.37 5.52
C ARG A 163 -10.18 12.32 6.70
N PRO A 164 -10.45 13.05 7.81
CA PRO A 164 -9.55 13.10 8.96
C PRO A 164 -9.48 11.76 9.70
N GLU A 165 -10.42 10.85 9.44
CA GLU A 165 -10.44 9.51 10.03
C GLU A 165 -9.40 8.56 9.40
N ILE A 166 -8.90 8.88 8.19
CA ILE A 166 -7.88 8.09 7.49
C ILE A 166 -6.53 8.81 7.55
N GLY A 167 -5.59 8.25 8.31
CA GLY A 167 -4.26 8.81 8.52
C GLY A 167 -3.39 8.82 7.28
N ASN A 168 -2.22 9.45 7.38
CA ASN A 168 -1.26 9.61 6.27
C ASN A 168 0.10 8.94 6.53
N LEU A 169 0.16 8.02 7.49
CA LEU A 169 1.34 7.29 7.97
C LEU A 169 2.41 8.15 8.66
N MET A 170 2.29 9.48 8.70
CA MET A 170 3.25 10.34 9.39
C MET A 170 3.30 10.03 10.89
N GLU A 171 2.19 9.52 11.45
CA GLU A 171 2.07 9.11 12.86
C GLU A 171 3.00 7.93 13.21
N CYS A 172 3.39 7.13 12.22
CA CYS A 172 4.31 6.00 12.39
C CYS A 172 5.76 6.44 12.67
N PHE A 173 6.08 7.71 12.48
CA PHE A 173 7.46 8.23 12.55
C PHE A 173 7.69 9.11 13.79
N SER A 174 8.95 9.23 14.18
CA SER A 174 9.47 10.19 15.16
C SER A 174 10.62 10.96 14.51
N PHE A 175 10.33 12.17 14.03
CA PHE A 175 11.31 13.10 13.48
C PHE A 175 12.02 13.88 14.58
#